data_AF-A0A962GU76-F1
#
_entry.id   AF-A0A962GU76-F1
#
_cell.length_a   1.000
_cell.length_b   1.000
_cell.length_c   1.000
_cell.angle_alpha   90.00
_cell.angle_beta   90.00
_cell.angle_gamma   90.00
#
_symmetry.space_group_name_H-M   'P 1'
#
loop_
_entity.id
_entity.type
_entity.pdbx_description
1 polymer ?
#
loop_
_entity_poly.entity_id
_entity_poly.type
_entity_poly.pdbx_seq_one_letter_code
_entity_poly.pdbx_strand_id
1 'polypeptide(L)'
;MKYIIVIALPHEAEGLEKFAPVVYTGVGKVNASIKLYEAIVKYQPDSVINYGTAGGIADLVGLHKVAHFVQVDMDVRGLDFPRGITPLSDEKLPEKTGIVLGTGDSFITNAEKQLEGLGVDIDLVDMEGYALNKVC
;
A
#
# COMPACT_ATOMS: atom_id res chain seq x y z
N MET A 1 -14.28 15.25 -12.80
CA MET A 1 -13.70 14.20 -11.94
C MET A 1 -12.63 14.85 -11.08
N LYS A 2 -12.83 14.86 -9.77
CA LYS A 2 -11.93 15.44 -8.77
C LYS A 2 -11.10 14.32 -8.18
N TYR A 3 -9.78 14.47 -8.14
CA TYR A 3 -8.90 13.51 -7.50
C TYR A 3 -7.89 14.22 -6.60
N ILE A 4 -7.36 13.47 -5.65
CA ILE A 4 -6.22 13.87 -4.83
C ILE A 4 -5.06 12.90 -5.07
N ILE A 5 -3.84 13.38 -4.86
CA ILE A 5 -2.64 12.56 -4.90
C ILE A 5 -2.18 12.38 -3.45
N VAL A 6 -1.98 11.14 -3.03
CA VAL A 6 -1.46 10.80 -1.70
C VAL A 6 -0.06 10.22 -1.82
N ILE A 7 0.84 10.72 -0.96
CA ILE A 7 2.28 10.47 -1.01
C ILE A 7 2.80 10.35 0.42
N ALA A 8 3.68 9.40 0.70
CA ALA A 8 4.22 9.20 2.04
C ALA A 8 5.15 10.36 2.45
N LEU A 9 6.14 10.68 1.60
CA LEU A 9 7.19 11.64 1.92
C LEU A 9 7.30 12.79 0.89
N PRO A 10 7.63 14.03 1.32
CA PRO A 10 7.68 15.19 0.43
C PRO A 10 8.62 15.08 -0.77
N HIS A 11 9.74 14.37 -0.62
CA HIS A 11 10.74 14.24 -1.68
C HIS A 11 10.24 13.41 -2.88
N GLU A 12 9.14 12.67 -2.73
CA GLU A 12 8.53 11.88 -3.80
C GLU A 12 7.55 12.70 -4.65
N ALA A 13 7.25 13.94 -4.25
CA ALA A 13 6.14 14.72 -4.80
C ALA A 13 6.53 15.77 -5.86
N GLU A 14 7.82 15.88 -6.21
CA GLU A 14 8.33 17.03 -6.97
C GLU A 14 7.55 17.27 -8.27
N GLY A 15 6.81 18.39 -8.32
CA GLY A 15 6.08 18.82 -9.48
C GLY A 15 4.72 18.15 -9.68
N LEU A 16 4.22 17.39 -8.71
CA LEU A 16 2.89 16.77 -8.75
C LEU A 16 1.77 17.73 -8.31
N GLU A 17 2.10 18.77 -7.54
CA GLU A 17 1.15 19.77 -7.02
C GLU A 17 0.44 20.56 -8.12
N LYS A 18 1.03 20.60 -9.32
CA LYS A 18 0.43 21.25 -10.50
C LYS A 18 -0.76 20.48 -11.09
N PHE A 19 -0.92 19.20 -10.75
CA PHE A 19 -1.96 18.34 -11.30
C PHE A 19 -3.18 18.24 -10.38
N ALA A 20 -2.98 18.14 -9.06
CA ALA A 20 -4.04 17.99 -8.07
C ALA A 20 -3.52 18.31 -6.66
N PRO A 21 -4.41 18.48 -5.66
CA PRO A 21 -4.00 18.57 -4.27
C PRO A 21 -3.16 17.34 -3.87
N VAL A 22 -1.95 17.59 -3.37
CA VAL A 22 -1.05 16.58 -2.82
C VAL A 22 -1.24 16.52 -1.30
N VAL A 23 -1.45 15.31 -0.79
CA VAL A 23 -1.61 15.03 0.64
C VAL A 23 -0.45 14.17 1.09
N TYR A 24 0.35 14.72 2.00
CA TYR A 24 1.42 13.98 2.65
C TYR A 24 0.85 13.15 3.78
N THR A 25 0.95 11.84 3.65
CA THR A 25 0.40 10.92 4.63
C THR A 25 1.35 10.63 5.78
N GLY A 26 2.66 10.79 5.55
CA GLY A 26 3.67 10.21 6.42
C GLY A 26 3.80 8.71 6.19
N VAL A 27 4.84 8.14 6.81
CA VAL A 27 5.23 6.74 6.62
C VAL A 27 4.43 5.80 7.52
N GLY A 28 4.10 4.64 6.99
CA GLY A 28 3.43 3.55 7.69
C GLY A 28 1.91 3.60 7.62
N LYS A 29 1.30 2.44 7.83
CA LYS A 29 -0.12 2.17 7.57
C LYS A 29 -1.04 3.05 8.40
N VAL A 30 -0.70 3.31 9.66
CA VAL A 30 -1.54 4.11 10.57
C VAL A 30 -1.60 5.57 10.11
N ASN A 31 -0.44 6.17 9.81
CA ASN A 31 -0.37 7.55 9.34
C ASN A 31 -1.06 7.70 7.98
N ALA A 32 -0.81 6.74 7.08
CA ALA A 32 -1.48 6.58 5.79
C ALA A 32 -3.01 6.63 5.92
N SER A 33 -3.58 5.74 6.75
CA SER A 33 -5.03 5.64 6.90
C SER A 33 -5.66 6.91 7.47
N ILE A 34 -5.07 7.47 8.54
CA ILE A 34 -5.62 8.67 9.20
C ILE A 34 -5.60 9.86 8.24
N LYS A 35 -4.46 10.11 7.57
CA LYS A 35 -4.31 11.26 6.69
C LYS A 35 -5.16 11.16 5.43
N LEU A 36 -5.27 9.95 4.86
CA LEU A 36 -6.16 9.75 3.73
C LEU A 36 -7.63 9.95 4.14
N TYR A 37 -8.06 9.43 5.29
CA TYR A 37 -9.42 9.66 5.79
C TYR A 37 -9.73 11.15 5.97
N GLU A 38 -8.85 11.91 6.65
CA GLU A 38 -8.97 13.36 6.80
C GLU A 38 -9.07 14.07 5.43
N ALA A 39 -8.27 13.64 4.47
CA ALA A 39 -8.28 14.19 3.12
C ALA A 39 -9.56 13.85 2.35
N ILE A 40 -10.09 12.64 2.45
CA ILE A 40 -11.36 12.27 1.83
C ILE A 40 -12.50 13.12 2.39
N VAL A 41 -12.56 13.31 3.71
CA VAL A 41 -13.57 14.17 4.35
C VAL A 41 -13.44 15.63 3.89
N LYS A 42 -12.22 16.15 3.81
CA LYS A 42 -11.96 17.54 3.41
C LYS A 42 -12.19 17.81 1.93
N TYR A 43 -11.66 16.95 1.07
CA TYR A 43 -11.64 17.16 -0.37
C TYR A 43 -12.80 16.49 -1.09
N GLN A 44 -13.47 15.49 -0.51
CA GLN A 44 -14.54 14.72 -1.17
C GLN A 44 -14.19 14.35 -2.62
N PRO A 45 -13.05 13.68 -2.86
CA PRO A 45 -12.62 13.35 -4.21
C PRO A 45 -13.47 12.21 -4.80
N ASP A 46 -13.56 12.16 -6.13
CA ASP A 46 -14.10 11.02 -6.86
C ASP A 46 -13.08 9.86 -6.94
N SER A 47 -11.78 10.16 -6.77
CA SER A 47 -10.70 9.17 -6.84
C SER A 47 -9.45 9.59 -6.07
N VAL A 48 -8.69 8.60 -5.62
CA VAL A 48 -7.43 8.77 -4.89
C VAL A 48 -6.31 8.14 -5.71
N ILE A 49 -5.22 8.88 -5.92
CA ILE A 49 -4.03 8.39 -6.60
C ILE A 49 -2.92 8.24 -5.55
N ASN A 50 -2.58 7.01 -5.19
CA ASN A 50 -1.35 6.74 -4.43
C ASN A 50 -0.15 6.80 -5.39
N TYR A 51 0.84 7.61 -5.07
CA TYR A 51 2.10 7.72 -5.81
C TYR A 51 3.27 7.75 -4.83
N GLY A 52 4.27 6.90 -5.07
CA GLY A 52 5.44 6.81 -4.21
C GLY A 52 6.44 5.79 -4.72
N THR A 53 7.55 5.68 -4.01
CA THR A 53 8.58 4.67 -4.26
C THR A 53 8.23 3.34 -3.59
N ALA A 54 8.71 2.24 -4.15
CA ALA A 54 8.53 0.90 -3.59
C ALA A 54 9.81 0.08 -3.83
N GLY A 55 10.06 -0.89 -2.95
CA GLY A 55 11.14 -1.86 -3.13
C GLY A 55 10.72 -2.94 -4.13
N GLY A 56 11.54 -3.19 -5.16
CA GLY A 56 11.32 -4.29 -6.11
C GLY A 56 11.73 -5.64 -5.53
N ILE A 57 10.82 -6.61 -5.52
CA ILE A 57 11.12 -8.02 -5.21
C ILE A 57 11.34 -8.81 -6.50
N ALA A 58 10.48 -8.58 -7.49
CA ALA A 58 10.70 -9.04 -8.86
C ALA A 58 11.69 -8.10 -9.57
N ASP A 59 12.18 -8.53 -10.74
CA ASP A 59 13.05 -7.71 -11.61
C ASP A 59 12.23 -6.60 -12.29
N LEU A 60 11.83 -5.60 -11.50
CA LEU A 60 10.99 -4.47 -11.88
C LEU A 60 11.74 -3.16 -11.66
N VAL A 61 11.84 -2.36 -12.72
CA VAL A 61 12.42 -1.01 -12.70
C VAL A 61 11.45 -0.05 -13.40
N GLY A 62 11.31 1.16 -12.87
CA GLY A 62 10.48 2.21 -13.45
C GLY A 62 9.13 2.40 -12.76
N LEU A 63 8.17 2.98 -13.48
CA LEU A 63 6.82 3.27 -12.97
C LEU A 63 5.87 2.13 -13.29
N HIS A 64 5.24 1.58 -12.25
CA HIS A 64 4.40 0.40 -12.35
C HIS A 64 3.02 0.65 -11.76
N LYS A 65 1.98 0.10 -12.39
CA LYS A 65 0.61 0.14 -11.86
C LYS A 65 0.35 -1.11 -11.02
N VAL A 66 0.04 -0.92 -9.75
CA VAL A 66 -0.33 -1.98 -8.82
C VAL A 66 -1.75 -2.47 -9.14
N ALA A 67 -1.92 -3.79 -9.15
CA ALA A 67 -3.21 -4.44 -9.35
C ALA A 67 -3.82 -4.94 -8.04
N HIS A 68 -2.97 -5.41 -7.10
CA HIS A 68 -3.39 -6.06 -5.87
C HIS A 68 -2.58 -5.55 -4.67
N PHE A 69 -3.20 -5.53 -3.49
CA PHE A 69 -2.61 -5.04 -2.25
C PHE A 69 -2.70 -6.11 -1.16
N VAL A 70 -1.61 -6.36 -0.45
CA VAL A 70 -1.53 -7.37 0.62
C VAL A 70 -0.83 -6.76 1.83
N GLN A 71 -1.37 -6.92 3.04
CA GLN A 71 -0.68 -6.53 4.28
C GLN A 71 0.26 -7.65 4.74
N VAL A 72 1.56 -7.54 4.44
CA VAL A 72 2.52 -8.66 4.60
C VAL A 72 2.88 -8.96 6.06
N ASP A 73 2.68 -8.00 6.95
CA ASP A 73 3.03 -8.08 8.38
C ASP A 73 1.83 -8.46 9.27
N MET A 74 0.67 -8.78 8.70
CA MET A 74 -0.43 -9.42 9.43
C MET A 74 -0.14 -10.91 9.59
N ASP A 75 0.49 -11.30 10.70
CA ASP A 75 0.75 -12.71 11.02
C ASP A 75 0.01 -13.15 12.28
N VAL A 76 -1.17 -13.71 12.05
CA VAL A 76 -2.05 -14.28 13.08
C VAL A 76 -2.21 -15.80 12.90
N ARG A 77 -1.20 -16.45 12.31
CA ARG A 77 -1.23 -17.93 12.10
C ARG A 77 -1.40 -18.71 13.39
N GLY A 78 -1.02 -18.15 14.54
CA GLY A 78 -1.29 -18.72 15.86
C GLY A 78 -2.79 -18.82 16.22
N LEU A 79 -3.67 -18.22 15.42
CA LEU A 79 -5.13 -18.30 15.52
C LEU A 79 -5.74 -19.09 14.33
N ASP A 80 -4.94 -19.87 13.61
CA ASP A 80 -5.36 -20.68 12.44
C ASP A 80 -5.85 -19.88 11.22
N PHE A 81 -5.40 -18.62 11.07
CA PHE A 81 -5.65 -17.80 9.87
C PHE A 81 -4.42 -17.77 8.94
N PRO A 82 -4.61 -17.67 7.61
CA PRO A 82 -3.51 -17.43 6.69
C PRO A 82 -2.77 -16.12 6.99
N ARG A 83 -1.45 -16.10 6.81
CA ARG A 83 -0.66 -14.86 6.89
C ARG A 83 -1.14 -13.88 5.82
N GLY A 84 -1.20 -12.60 6.18
CA GLY A 84 -1.68 -11.52 5.34
C GLY A 84 -3.19 -11.28 5.39
N ILE A 85 -3.94 -12.11 6.12
CA ILE A 85 -5.38 -11.98 6.30
C ILE A 85 -5.68 -11.45 7.70
N THR A 86 -6.44 -10.37 7.76
CA THR A 86 -6.95 -9.84 9.03
C THR A 86 -8.22 -10.61 9.41
N PRO A 87 -8.31 -11.21 10.61
CA PRO A 87 -9.55 -11.84 11.06
C PRO A 87 -10.72 -10.86 11.02
N LEU A 88 -11.90 -11.34 10.58
CA LEU A 88 -13.14 -10.55 10.47
C LEU A 88 -13.15 -9.44 9.41
N SER A 89 -12.19 -9.41 8.47
CA SER A 89 -12.16 -8.39 7.42
C SER A 89 -12.84 -8.77 6.09
N ASP A 90 -13.38 -9.99 5.99
CA ASP A 90 -13.89 -10.64 4.76
C ASP A 90 -12.89 -10.71 3.58
N GLU A 91 -11.64 -10.31 3.79
CA GLU A 91 -10.60 -10.30 2.77
C GLU A 91 -10.07 -11.70 2.47
N LYS A 92 -9.56 -11.86 1.25
CA LYS A 92 -8.84 -13.05 0.80
C LYS A 92 -7.55 -12.60 0.15
N LEU A 93 -6.57 -13.51 0.12
CA LEU A 93 -5.37 -13.26 -0.66
C LEU A 93 -5.78 -13.21 -2.14
N PRO A 94 -5.22 -12.26 -2.91
CA PRO A 94 -5.60 -12.06 -4.30
C PRO A 94 -5.08 -13.21 -5.18
N GLU A 95 -5.81 -13.52 -6.24
CA GLU A 95 -5.24 -14.25 -7.38
C GLU A 95 -4.34 -13.30 -8.17
N LYS A 96 -3.09 -13.70 -8.39
CA LYS A 96 -2.07 -12.85 -9.03
C LYS A 96 -2.32 -12.68 -10.54
N THR A 97 -3.16 -11.71 -10.89
CA THR A 97 -3.48 -11.32 -12.27
C THR A 97 -2.75 -10.04 -12.72
N GLY A 98 -1.82 -9.54 -11.90
CA GLY A 98 -1.02 -8.34 -12.13
C GLY A 98 -0.03 -8.12 -10.98
N ILE A 99 0.56 -6.92 -10.91
CA ILE A 99 1.54 -6.58 -9.86
C ILE A 99 0.88 -6.60 -8.49
N VAL A 100 1.45 -7.37 -7.57
CA VAL A 100 1.04 -7.45 -6.16
C VAL A 100 1.98 -6.62 -5.30
N LEU A 101 1.43 -5.60 -4.63
CA LEU A 101 2.13 -4.77 -3.66
C LEU A 101 1.92 -5.34 -2.25
N GLY A 102 3.02 -5.66 -1.58
CA GLY A 102 3.06 -6.07 -0.18
C GLY A 102 3.39 -4.90 0.74
N THR A 103 2.49 -4.54 1.63
CA THR A 103 2.65 -3.40 2.54
C THR A 103 2.86 -3.85 3.97
N GLY A 104 3.81 -3.25 4.69
CA GLY A 104 3.99 -3.46 6.13
C GLY A 104 4.72 -2.30 6.79
N ASP A 105 4.70 -2.23 8.13
CA ASP A 105 5.33 -1.14 8.89
C ASP A 105 6.83 -1.37 9.16
N SER A 106 7.44 -2.34 8.46
CA SER A 106 8.87 -2.63 8.53
C SER A 106 9.52 -2.45 7.17
N PHE A 107 10.64 -1.72 7.13
CA PHE A 107 11.44 -1.61 5.92
C PHE A 107 12.05 -2.98 5.56
N ILE A 108 11.66 -3.52 4.41
CA ILE A 108 12.09 -4.85 3.97
C ILE A 108 13.55 -4.77 3.47
N THR A 109 14.42 -5.55 4.09
CA THR A 109 15.84 -5.68 3.72
C THR A 109 16.22 -7.12 3.34
N ASN A 110 15.43 -8.11 3.77
CA ASN A 110 15.54 -9.50 3.37
C ASN A 110 14.13 -10.03 3.08
N ALA A 111 13.75 -9.99 1.81
CA ALA A 111 12.41 -10.37 1.37
C ALA A 111 12.11 -11.85 1.62
N GLU A 112 13.08 -12.76 1.39
CA GLU A 112 12.90 -14.20 1.61
C GLU A 112 12.43 -14.50 3.04
N LYS A 113 13.13 -13.93 4.03
CA LYS A 113 12.79 -14.12 5.44
C LYS A 113 11.54 -13.34 5.83
N GLN A 114 11.43 -12.08 5.41
CA GLN A 114 10.37 -11.20 5.89
C GLN A 114 9.01 -11.51 5.25
N LEU A 115 8.96 -12.14 4.08
CA LEU A 115 7.73 -12.51 3.37
C LEU A 115 7.39 -14.01 3.49
N GLU A 116 8.19 -14.78 4.22
CA GLU A 116 8.02 -16.24 4.38
C GLU A 116 6.61 -16.64 4.83
N GLY A 117 6.03 -17.63 4.16
CA GLY A 117 4.72 -18.19 4.54
C GLY A 117 3.51 -17.34 4.14
N LEU A 118 3.69 -16.32 3.30
CA LEU A 118 2.60 -15.71 2.55
C LEU A 118 2.13 -16.66 1.44
N GLY A 119 0.82 -16.76 1.24
CA GLY A 119 0.20 -17.61 0.22
C GLY A 119 0.13 -16.97 -1.18
N VAL A 120 0.85 -15.87 -1.42
CA VAL A 120 0.85 -15.12 -2.68
C VAL A 120 2.21 -14.48 -2.90
N ASP A 121 2.68 -14.50 -4.16
CA ASP A 121 3.95 -13.90 -4.55
C ASP A 121 3.84 -12.37 -4.62
N ILE A 122 4.72 -11.70 -3.88
CA ILE A 122 4.81 -10.23 -3.84
C ILE A 122 5.82 -9.74 -4.89
N ASP A 123 5.43 -8.73 -5.67
CA ASP A 123 6.29 -8.14 -6.72
C ASP A 123 7.01 -6.88 -6.23
N LEU A 124 6.30 -6.08 -5.43
CA LEU A 124 6.78 -4.81 -4.87
C LEU A 124 6.46 -4.77 -3.37
N VAL A 125 7.25 -4.04 -2.59
CA VAL A 125 6.98 -3.78 -1.18
C VAL A 125 7.02 -2.29 -0.85
N ASP A 126 6.10 -1.84 0.00
CA ASP A 126 6.04 -0.48 0.52
C ASP A 126 5.53 -0.46 1.97
N MET A 127 5.17 0.73 2.47
CA MET A 127 4.73 0.91 3.85
C MET A 127 3.32 1.53 3.98
N GLU A 128 2.65 1.86 2.87
CA GLU A 128 1.36 2.59 2.88
C GLU A 128 0.25 1.96 2.03
N GLY A 129 0.58 1.35 0.89
CA GLY A 129 -0.35 1.05 -0.20
C GLY A 129 -1.59 0.27 0.19
N TYR A 130 -1.44 -0.83 0.94
CA TYR A 130 -2.56 -1.60 1.46
C TYR A 130 -3.48 -0.76 2.35
N ALA A 131 -2.90 0.06 3.25
CA ALA A 131 -3.66 0.85 4.20
C ALA A 131 -4.44 1.97 3.51
N LEU A 132 -3.89 2.55 2.45
CA LEU A 132 -4.57 3.52 1.60
C LEU A 132 -5.72 2.85 0.83
N ASN A 133 -5.47 1.68 0.23
CA ASN A 133 -6.49 0.90 -0.45
C ASN A 133 -7.64 0.52 0.50
N LYS A 134 -7.34 0.17 1.75
CA LYS A 134 -8.35 -0.22 2.75
C LYS A 134 -9.29 0.91 3.17
N VAL A 135 -8.84 2.15 3.10
CA VAL A 135 -9.64 3.34 3.44
C VAL A 135 -10.58 3.75 2.30
N CYS A 136 -10.25 3.40 1.06
CA CYS A 136 -11.05 3.69 -0.12
C CYS A 136 -12.18 2.67 -0.30
#